data_AF-A0A7J2XC61-F1
#
_entry.id   AF-A0A7J2XC61-F1
#
_cell.length_a   1.000
_cell.length_b   1.000
_cell.length_c   1.000
_cell.angle_alpha   90.00
_cell.angle_beta   90.00
_cell.angle_gamma   90.00
#
_symmetry.space_group_name_H-M   'P 1'
#
loop_
_entity.id
_entity.type
_entity.pdbx_description
1 polymer ?
#
loop_
_entity_poly.entity_id
_entity_poly.type
_entity_poly.pdbx_seq_one_letter_code
_entity_poly.pdbx_strand_id
1 'polypeptide(L)'
;MDAFNRFLNLYSRKDKSFHFGVGSEIINLYPSTFDTYLGVRKFYPHLDDFSLKSVALFLDIRIKDRIYLMPNQIRIDERTLKYNEQDVKEQAGVTINLLEQALPLAFTTCMSFDMLLESGAVNMWDHMAMIRATKLKKIIPPLVKALHVSENILKFFPKIRDRKEIARMGREKRGQLPKDLIRVIKYGSEMPEWVEYPEVIFNPSARDKDEVLNYHIPGGMTIKPDKDARSHFIPWYYVVVADVSAMYPTILKAMNLGADVVRLARKDEIPDYWIWMKKVPREFLERRKVMWKEVDPSDSFADSGYMIGIRIDEEQGVVNRAMSGIMNVIYKIKEELKRERDPEKKRRLKMIYQSLKGARNAGTHGILSAPTVAGRQFNIWGAAAITTRGQEILFDTLRRLKEKGIRIVYGDTDGIYL
;
A
#
# COMPACT_ATOMS: atom_id res chain seq x y z
N MET A 1 28.85 -2.97 34.60
CA MET A 1 27.40 -2.73 34.35
C MET A 1 27.11 -1.30 33.90
N ASP A 2 27.77 -0.29 34.47
CA ASP A 2 27.40 1.12 34.24
C ASP A 2 27.64 1.62 32.80
N ALA A 3 28.77 1.25 32.17
CA ALA A 3 29.06 1.60 30.78
C ALA A 3 28.11 0.93 29.77
N PHE A 4 27.71 -0.32 30.02
CA PHE A 4 26.78 -1.05 29.16
C PHE A 4 25.36 -0.48 29.23
N ASN A 5 24.88 -0.17 30.43
CA ASN A 5 23.58 0.50 30.61
C ASN A 5 23.59 1.90 29.99
N ARG A 6 24.69 2.65 30.13
CA ARG A 6 24.86 3.95 29.47
C ARG A 6 24.84 3.82 27.95
N PHE A 7 25.53 2.81 27.39
CA PHE A 7 25.52 2.53 25.96
C PHE A 7 24.10 2.21 25.46
N LEU A 8 23.38 1.29 26.12
CA LEU A 8 22.02 0.95 25.73
C LEU A 8 21.06 2.15 25.86
N ASN A 9 21.20 2.97 26.89
CA ASN A 9 20.33 4.15 27.06
C ASN A 9 20.58 5.24 26.01
N LEU A 10 21.81 5.38 25.52
CA LEU A 10 22.18 6.41 24.54
C LEU A 10 21.99 5.94 23.09
N TYR A 11 22.36 4.70 22.81
CA TYR A 11 22.48 4.16 21.46
C TYR A 11 21.49 3.04 21.19
N SER A 12 20.41 2.93 21.96
CA SER A 12 19.38 1.95 21.66
C SER A 12 17.98 2.50 21.82
N ARG A 13 17.07 1.97 21.00
CA ARG A 13 15.64 2.24 21.09
C ARG A 13 14.91 0.91 21.14
N LYS A 14 14.03 0.77 22.12
CA LYS A 14 13.03 -0.30 22.13
C LYS A 14 12.09 -0.10 20.93
N ASP A 15 11.97 -1.13 20.13
CA ASP A 15 11.11 -1.17 18.96
C ASP A 15 10.30 -2.47 18.95
N LYS A 16 9.46 -2.65 17.94
CA LYS A 16 8.63 -3.85 17.77
C LYS A 16 8.94 -4.55 16.46
N SER A 17 9.10 -5.87 16.56
CA SER A 17 9.15 -6.77 15.42
C SER A 17 7.93 -7.68 15.42
N PHE A 18 7.43 -8.04 14.24
CA PHE A 18 6.15 -8.74 14.10
C PHE A 18 6.27 -10.14 13.47
N HIS A 19 7.46 -10.74 13.43
CA HIS A 19 7.77 -11.91 12.58
C HIS A 19 6.93 -13.19 12.81
N PHE A 20 6.23 -13.37 13.95
CA PHE A 20 5.54 -14.62 14.29
C PHE A 20 4.12 -14.48 14.86
N GLY A 21 3.33 -13.50 14.41
CA GLY A 21 1.93 -13.35 14.87
C GLY A 21 1.80 -12.86 16.31
N VAL A 22 2.93 -12.57 16.96
CA VAL A 22 3.03 -11.88 18.24
C VAL A 22 4.03 -10.74 18.03
N GLY A 23 3.73 -9.58 18.61
CA GLY A 23 4.70 -8.49 18.67
C GLY A 23 5.80 -8.83 19.66
N SER A 24 7.05 -8.89 19.19
CA SER A 24 8.22 -9.04 20.04
C SER A 24 8.87 -7.67 20.24
N GLU A 25 9.27 -7.37 21.48
CA GLU A 25 10.16 -6.24 21.72
C GLU A 25 11.53 -6.57 21.12
N ILE A 26 12.05 -5.63 20.33
CA ILE A 26 13.40 -5.68 19.81
C ILE A 26 14.14 -4.42 20.26
N ILE A 27 15.46 -4.46 20.19
CA ILE A 27 16.31 -3.30 20.46
C ILE A 27 17.00 -2.95 19.14
N ASN A 28 16.70 -1.76 18.63
CA ASN A 28 17.45 -1.18 17.53
C ASN A 28 18.64 -0.40 18.10
N LEU A 29 19.85 -0.76 17.70
CA LEU A 29 21.07 -0.06 18.08
C LEU A 29 21.37 1.06 17.07
N TYR A 30 21.80 2.21 17.57
CA TYR A 30 22.19 3.38 16.80
C TYR A 30 23.71 3.56 16.80
N PRO A 31 24.31 4.14 15.74
CA PRO A 31 23.63 4.69 14.56
C PRO A 31 23.01 3.61 13.67
N SER A 32 21.79 3.87 13.19
CA SER A 32 21.17 3.09 12.11
C SER A 32 21.79 3.50 10.78
N THR A 33 21.80 2.61 9.79
CA THR A 33 22.31 2.98 8.47
C THR A 33 21.32 3.92 7.79
N PHE A 34 21.83 4.94 7.08
CA PHE A 34 21.03 5.80 6.22
C PHE A 34 21.58 5.68 4.80
N ASP A 35 21.10 4.66 4.09
CA ASP A 35 21.49 4.43 2.71
C ASP A 35 20.78 5.45 1.79
N THR A 36 21.54 6.41 1.26
CA THR A 36 21.02 7.44 0.37
C THR A 36 20.55 6.86 -0.96
N TYR A 37 21.12 5.75 -1.45
CA TYR A 37 20.65 5.09 -2.67
C TYR A 37 19.23 4.56 -2.47
N LEU A 38 18.97 3.88 -1.36
CA LEU A 38 17.62 3.42 -1.00
C LEU A 38 16.66 4.60 -0.78
N GLY A 39 17.12 5.66 -0.11
CA GLY A 39 16.33 6.87 0.09
C GLY A 39 15.92 7.55 -1.21
N VAL A 40 16.85 7.72 -2.16
CA VAL A 40 16.54 8.32 -3.47
C VAL A 40 15.56 7.43 -4.23
N ARG A 41 15.76 6.11 -4.28
CA ARG A 41 14.81 5.21 -4.95
C ARG A 41 13.41 5.26 -4.36
N LYS A 42 13.29 5.55 -3.06
CA LYS A 42 11.99 5.63 -2.38
C LYS A 42 11.26 6.94 -2.63
N PHE A 43 11.96 8.07 -2.60
CA PHE A 43 11.35 9.39 -2.74
C PHE A 43 11.33 9.90 -4.18
N TYR A 44 12.24 9.42 -5.02
CA TYR A 44 12.41 9.80 -6.42
C TYR A 44 12.52 8.56 -7.33
N PRO A 45 11.53 7.65 -7.35
CA PRO A 45 11.60 6.38 -8.08
C PRO A 45 11.66 6.53 -9.61
N HIS A 46 11.40 7.73 -10.13
CA HIS A 46 11.33 8.05 -11.56
C HIS A 46 12.64 8.59 -12.14
N LEU A 47 13.71 8.66 -11.34
CA LEU A 47 15.02 9.05 -11.86
C LEU A 47 15.61 7.93 -12.72
N ASP A 48 16.24 8.30 -13.83
CA ASP A 48 16.90 7.36 -14.74
C ASP A 48 18.26 6.87 -14.20
N ASP A 49 18.91 7.68 -13.35
CA ASP A 49 20.19 7.36 -12.72
C ASP A 49 20.18 7.73 -11.23
N PHE A 50 20.66 6.79 -10.41
CA PHE A 50 20.74 6.89 -8.95
C PHE A 50 22.19 7.06 -8.45
N SER A 51 23.15 7.30 -9.34
CA SER A 51 24.53 7.60 -8.96
C SER A 51 24.63 8.89 -8.15
N LEU A 52 25.61 8.96 -7.25
CA LEU A 52 25.82 10.13 -6.38
C LEU A 52 25.92 11.44 -7.19
N LYS A 53 26.62 11.41 -8.32
CA LYS A 53 26.87 12.59 -9.17
C LYS A 53 25.58 13.12 -9.79
N SER A 54 24.74 12.23 -10.31
CA SER A 54 23.45 12.60 -10.90
C SER A 54 22.46 13.09 -9.85
N VAL A 55 22.40 12.40 -8.71
CA VAL A 55 21.51 12.76 -7.60
C VAL A 55 21.91 14.08 -6.95
N ALA A 56 23.21 14.31 -6.72
CA ALA A 56 23.69 15.56 -6.14
C ALA A 56 23.32 16.75 -7.01
N LEU A 57 23.50 16.65 -8.33
CA LEU A 57 23.10 17.69 -9.28
C LEU A 57 21.57 17.88 -9.32
N PHE A 58 20.80 16.80 -9.32
CA PHE A 58 19.33 16.84 -9.28
C PHE A 58 18.80 17.59 -8.03
N LEU A 59 19.46 17.39 -6.88
CA LEU A 59 19.13 18.07 -5.62
C LEU A 59 19.83 19.44 -5.47
N ASP A 60 20.44 19.95 -6.54
CA ASP A 60 21.18 21.22 -6.60
C ASP A 60 22.32 21.34 -5.57
N ILE A 61 22.96 20.22 -5.24
CA ILE A 61 24.15 20.16 -4.39
C ILE A 61 25.37 20.29 -5.28
N ARG A 62 25.97 21.50 -5.30
CA ARG A 62 27.11 21.81 -6.17
C ARG A 62 28.39 21.97 -5.36
N ILE A 63 29.43 21.25 -5.78
CA ILE A 63 30.78 21.44 -5.28
C ILE A 63 31.57 22.27 -6.29
N LYS A 64 32.15 23.38 -5.83
CA LYS A 64 33.02 24.21 -6.67
C LYS A 64 34.24 23.40 -7.12
N ASP A 65 34.61 23.55 -8.39
CA ASP A 65 35.77 22.88 -9.00
C ASP A 65 35.75 21.36 -8.80
N ARG A 66 34.59 20.75 -9.06
CA ARG A 66 34.34 19.32 -8.90
C ARG A 66 35.23 18.48 -9.81
N ILE A 67 36.00 17.59 -9.21
CA ILE A 67 36.86 16.63 -9.90
C ILE A 67 36.02 15.43 -10.31
N TYR A 68 36.18 14.97 -11.56
CA TYR A 68 35.62 13.70 -12.02
C TYR A 68 36.78 12.75 -12.35
N LEU A 69 36.73 11.55 -11.77
CA LEU A 69 37.68 10.47 -12.04
C LEU A 69 36.94 9.26 -12.60
N MET A 70 37.50 8.67 -13.64
CA MET A 70 37.16 7.34 -14.12
C MET A 70 37.87 6.28 -13.25
N PRO A 71 37.36 5.03 -13.18
CA PRO A 71 37.98 3.99 -12.33
C PRO A 71 39.47 3.76 -12.58
N ASN A 72 39.93 3.87 -13.83
CA ASN A 72 41.34 3.74 -14.22
C ASN A 72 42.23 4.93 -13.83
N GLN A 73 41.64 6.05 -13.40
CA GLN A 73 42.35 7.25 -12.95
C GLN A 73 42.55 7.30 -11.43
N ILE A 74 41.89 6.41 -10.67
CA ILE A 74 41.96 6.36 -9.21
C ILE A 74 43.33 5.83 -8.78
N ARG A 75 44.04 6.59 -7.94
CA ARG A 75 45.38 6.27 -7.40
C ARG A 75 45.50 6.76 -5.96
N ILE A 76 46.56 6.38 -5.26
CA ILE A 76 46.87 6.94 -3.93
C ILE A 76 47.61 8.26 -4.14
N ASP A 77 46.87 9.34 -4.38
CA ASP A 77 47.40 10.69 -4.61
C ASP A 77 46.46 11.79 -4.08
N GLU A 78 46.96 13.03 -4.01
CA GLU A 78 46.20 14.18 -3.53
C GLU A 78 44.93 14.46 -4.36
N ARG A 79 44.99 14.19 -5.66
CA ARG A 79 43.84 14.39 -6.56
C ARG A 79 42.69 13.43 -6.22
N THR A 80 43.01 12.16 -5.95
CA THR A 80 42.04 11.15 -5.56
C THR A 80 41.51 11.40 -4.15
N LEU A 81 42.36 11.83 -3.22
CA LEU A 81 41.92 12.26 -1.88
C LEU A 81 40.95 13.44 -1.97
N LYS A 82 41.24 14.45 -2.78
CA LYS A 82 40.33 15.59 -3.03
C LYS A 82 39.04 15.15 -3.72
N TYR A 83 39.09 14.24 -4.70
CA TYR A 83 37.90 13.64 -5.30
C TYR A 83 37.02 12.96 -4.25
N ASN A 84 37.62 12.16 -3.35
CA ASN A 84 36.89 11.49 -2.28
C ASN A 84 36.29 12.47 -1.27
N GLU A 85 37.03 13.52 -0.88
CA GLU A 85 36.50 14.59 -0.02
C GLU A 85 35.25 15.25 -0.65
N GLN A 86 35.27 15.48 -1.96
CA GLN A 86 34.13 16.04 -2.69
C GLN A 86 32.95 15.07 -2.74
N ASP A 87 33.19 13.75 -2.97
CA ASP A 87 32.15 12.71 -2.87
C ASP A 87 31.50 12.73 -1.47
N VAL A 88 32.29 12.85 -0.40
CA VAL A 88 31.77 12.92 0.99
C VAL A 88 30.90 14.17 1.19
N LYS A 89 31.30 15.33 0.64
CA LYS A 89 30.49 16.56 0.72
C LYS A 89 29.17 16.45 -0.04
N GLU A 90 29.19 15.87 -1.25
CA GLU A 90 27.98 15.59 -2.03
C GLU A 90 27.06 14.63 -1.26
N GLN A 91 27.61 13.53 -0.74
CA GLN A 91 26.89 12.53 0.03
C GLN A 91 26.25 13.13 1.29
N ALA A 92 26.95 14.02 2.00
CA ALA A 92 26.41 14.75 3.14
C ALA A 92 25.23 15.65 2.73
N GLY A 93 25.36 16.39 1.63
CA GLY A 93 24.28 17.22 1.09
C GLY A 93 23.04 16.40 0.69
N VAL A 94 23.25 15.25 0.05
CA VAL A 94 22.17 14.33 -0.35
C VAL A 94 21.48 13.79 0.90
N THR A 95 22.26 13.38 1.90
CA THR A 95 21.75 12.89 3.18
C THR A 95 20.84 13.90 3.86
N ILE A 96 21.26 15.17 3.97
CA ILE A 96 20.45 16.24 4.58
C ILE A 96 19.12 16.41 3.86
N ASN A 97 19.13 16.46 2.52
CA ASN A 97 17.90 16.60 1.71
C ASN A 97 16.94 15.42 1.90
N LEU A 98 17.46 14.19 1.98
CA LEU A 98 16.63 13.00 2.15
C LEU A 98 16.11 12.87 3.58
N LEU A 99 16.87 13.30 4.59
CA LEU A 99 16.44 13.28 6.00
C LEU A 99 15.17 14.09 6.22
N GLU A 100 14.99 15.21 5.52
CA GLU A 100 13.78 16.03 5.60
C GLU A 100 12.50 15.27 5.18
N GLN A 101 12.63 14.24 4.34
CA GLN A 101 11.51 13.39 3.91
C GLN A 101 11.42 12.08 4.68
N ALA A 102 12.58 11.48 4.98
CA ALA A 102 12.69 10.19 5.65
C ALA A 102 12.31 10.28 7.13
N LEU A 103 12.74 11.32 7.84
CA LEU A 103 12.54 11.45 9.27
C LEU A 103 11.05 11.57 9.66
N PRO A 104 10.23 12.43 9.03
CA PRO A 104 8.79 12.49 9.32
C PRO A 104 8.08 11.17 8.99
N LEU A 105 8.49 10.52 7.90
CA LEU A 105 7.91 9.24 7.51
C LEU A 105 8.27 8.15 8.54
N ALA A 106 9.53 8.07 8.95
CA ALA A 106 10.02 7.14 9.98
C ALA A 106 9.28 7.33 11.32
N PHE A 107 9.05 8.57 11.74
CA PHE A 107 8.25 8.85 12.95
C PHE A 107 6.79 8.42 12.78
N THR A 108 6.18 8.72 11.63
CA THR A 108 4.77 8.42 11.36
C THR A 108 4.51 6.92 11.25
N THR A 109 5.42 6.19 10.60
CA THR A 109 5.33 4.74 10.44
C THR A 109 5.85 4.00 11.68
N CYS A 110 6.67 4.66 12.49
CA CYS A 110 7.47 4.07 13.56
C CYS A 110 8.39 2.94 13.05
N MET A 111 9.05 3.19 11.93
CA MET A 111 10.08 2.29 11.36
C MET A 111 11.45 2.96 11.50
N SER A 112 12.50 2.19 11.77
CA SER A 112 13.88 2.65 11.63
C SER A 112 14.20 2.97 10.17
N PHE A 113 15.28 3.70 9.90
CA PHE A 113 15.67 4.01 8.52
C PHE A 113 16.01 2.75 7.72
N ASP A 114 16.74 1.81 8.32
CA ASP A 114 17.07 0.51 7.69
C ASP A 114 15.80 -0.23 7.24
N MET A 115 14.78 -0.27 8.11
CA MET A 115 13.51 -0.92 7.78
C MET A 115 12.70 -0.09 6.78
N LEU A 116 12.63 1.22 6.96
CA LEU A 116 11.79 2.11 6.16
C LEU A 116 12.26 2.21 4.71
N LEU A 117 13.55 2.45 4.50
CA LEU A 117 14.09 2.78 3.18
C LEU A 117 14.06 1.57 2.23
N GLU A 118 14.20 0.35 2.77
CA GLU A 118 14.03 -0.90 2.02
C GLU A 118 12.57 -1.31 1.82
N SER A 119 11.66 -0.80 2.65
CA SER A 119 10.27 -1.27 2.65
C SER A 119 9.42 -0.69 1.53
N GLY A 120 8.77 -1.59 0.79
CA GLY A 120 7.65 -1.25 -0.07
C GLY A 120 6.39 -0.84 0.72
N ALA A 121 5.38 -0.36 0.00
CA ALA A 121 4.13 0.13 0.58
C ALA A 121 3.42 -0.89 1.48
N VAL A 122 3.34 -2.16 1.04
CA VAL A 122 2.68 -3.24 1.80
C VAL A 122 3.33 -3.41 3.17
N ASN A 123 4.66 -3.54 3.22
CA ASN A 123 5.38 -3.74 4.49
C ASN A 123 5.26 -2.54 5.42
N MET A 124 5.31 -1.32 4.87
CA MET A 124 5.15 -0.08 5.64
C MET A 124 3.76 0.00 6.29
N TRP A 125 2.71 -0.27 5.51
CA TRP A 125 1.34 -0.26 6.02
C TRP A 125 1.04 -1.39 6.97
N ASP A 126 1.60 -2.57 6.69
CA ASP A 126 1.48 -3.71 7.58
C ASP A 126 2.13 -3.42 8.93
N HIS A 127 3.34 -2.83 8.97
CA HIS A 127 3.98 -2.40 10.21
C HIS A 127 3.12 -1.40 11.00
N MET A 128 2.58 -0.39 10.32
CA MET A 128 1.69 0.59 10.95
C MET A 128 0.42 -0.06 11.53
N ALA A 129 -0.19 -0.99 10.80
CA ALA A 129 -1.35 -1.74 11.27
C ALA A 129 -0.99 -2.64 12.47
N MET A 130 0.17 -3.30 12.44
CA MET A 130 0.61 -4.22 13.48
C MET A 130 0.88 -3.54 14.82
N ILE A 131 1.37 -2.30 14.81
CA ILE A 131 1.49 -1.49 16.04
C ILE A 131 0.14 -1.40 16.76
N ARG A 132 -0.96 -1.23 16.01
CA ARG A 132 -2.32 -1.16 16.57
C ARG A 132 -2.83 -2.56 16.91
N ALA A 133 -2.58 -3.55 16.05
CA ALA A 133 -2.97 -4.93 16.28
C ALA A 133 -2.44 -5.47 17.61
N THR A 134 -1.18 -5.18 17.99
CA THR A 134 -0.64 -5.63 19.29
C THR A 134 -1.37 -5.11 20.52
N LYS A 135 -2.15 -4.02 20.38
CA LYS A 135 -2.94 -3.45 21.48
C LYS A 135 -4.39 -3.90 21.45
N LEU A 136 -4.91 -4.23 20.26
CA LEU A 136 -6.36 -4.37 20.03
C LEU A 136 -6.77 -5.78 19.65
N LYS A 137 -5.85 -6.58 19.09
CA LYS A 137 -6.15 -7.91 18.58
C LYS A 137 -5.37 -8.93 19.38
N LYS A 138 -6.05 -10.00 19.79
CA LYS A 138 -5.43 -11.14 20.49
C LYS A 138 -4.53 -11.96 19.56
N ILE A 139 -4.88 -12.02 18.27
CA ILE A 139 -4.21 -12.82 17.26
C ILE A 139 -3.94 -11.94 16.04
N ILE A 140 -2.72 -12.03 15.53
CA ILE A 140 -2.26 -11.29 14.34
C ILE A 140 -2.12 -12.28 13.18
N PRO A 141 -2.65 -12.01 11.97
CA PRO A 141 -2.53 -12.92 10.84
C PRO A 141 -1.07 -13.22 10.42
N PRO A 142 -0.83 -14.35 9.74
CA PRO A 142 0.50 -14.73 9.26
C PRO A 142 1.01 -13.76 8.17
N LEU A 143 2.32 -13.49 8.17
CA LEU A 143 3.00 -12.78 7.08
C LEU A 143 3.29 -13.75 5.93
N VAL A 144 2.51 -13.66 4.87
CA VAL A 144 2.61 -14.57 3.72
C VAL A 144 2.25 -13.89 2.42
N LYS A 145 2.69 -14.49 1.31
CA LYS A 145 2.21 -14.17 -0.04
C LYS A 145 0.94 -14.98 -0.29
N ALA A 146 -0.21 -14.32 -0.34
CA ALA A 146 -1.50 -14.99 -0.49
C ALA A 146 -1.59 -15.86 -1.76
N LEU A 147 -0.96 -15.43 -2.86
CA LEU A 147 -0.91 -16.20 -4.11
C LEU A 147 -0.23 -17.56 -3.90
N HIS A 148 0.98 -17.53 -3.34
CA HIS A 148 1.78 -18.74 -3.15
C HIS A 148 1.12 -19.70 -2.15
N VAL A 149 0.49 -19.17 -1.10
CA VAL A 149 -0.25 -20.03 -0.16
C VAL A 149 -1.48 -20.65 -0.85
N SER A 150 -2.21 -19.88 -1.66
CA SER A 150 -3.40 -20.36 -2.37
C SER A 150 -3.07 -21.48 -3.37
N GLU A 151 -1.99 -21.31 -4.15
CA GLU A 151 -1.45 -22.35 -5.03
C GLU A 151 -1.16 -23.64 -4.26
N ASN A 152 -0.46 -23.53 -3.12
CA ASN A 152 -0.13 -24.70 -2.31
C ASN A 152 -1.36 -25.34 -1.65
N ILE A 153 -2.37 -24.56 -1.24
CA ILE A 153 -3.62 -25.13 -0.71
C ILE A 153 -4.30 -25.98 -1.78
N LEU A 154 -4.40 -25.47 -3.02
CA LEU A 154 -5.02 -26.20 -4.13
C LEU A 154 -4.24 -27.47 -4.50
N LYS A 155 -2.90 -27.43 -4.38
CA LYS A 155 -2.03 -28.59 -4.62
C LYS A 155 -2.15 -29.68 -3.55
N PHE A 156 -2.09 -29.30 -2.26
CA PHE A 156 -2.02 -30.27 -1.16
C PHE A 156 -3.40 -30.65 -0.58
N PHE A 157 -4.41 -29.81 -0.77
CA PHE A 157 -5.77 -29.97 -0.25
C PHE A 157 -6.85 -29.71 -1.33
N PRO A 158 -6.80 -30.39 -2.50
CA PRO A 158 -7.60 -30.03 -3.68
C PRO A 158 -9.11 -30.03 -3.45
N LYS A 159 -9.61 -30.85 -2.53
CA LYS A 159 -11.06 -31.02 -2.25
C LYS A 159 -11.52 -30.40 -0.92
N ILE A 160 -10.63 -29.73 -0.20
CA ILE A 160 -10.92 -29.23 1.16
C ILE A 160 -10.90 -27.71 1.12
N ARG A 161 -11.94 -27.11 1.69
CA ARG A 161 -12.12 -25.65 1.75
C ARG A 161 -12.43 -25.15 3.16
N ASP A 162 -12.60 -26.06 4.12
CA ASP A 162 -12.77 -25.68 5.53
C ASP A 162 -11.40 -25.48 6.21
N ARG A 163 -11.22 -24.34 6.89
CA ARG A 163 -9.97 -24.00 7.58
C ARG A 163 -9.61 -25.00 8.68
N LYS A 164 -10.59 -25.52 9.43
CA LYS A 164 -10.29 -26.47 10.52
C LYS A 164 -9.75 -27.78 9.96
N GLU A 165 -10.34 -28.26 8.88
CA GLU A 165 -9.91 -29.48 8.21
C GLU A 165 -8.56 -29.33 7.51
N ILE A 166 -8.33 -28.20 6.80
CA ILE A 166 -7.02 -27.86 6.24
C ILE A 166 -5.96 -27.88 7.35
N ALA A 167 -6.26 -27.29 8.53
CA ALA A 167 -5.32 -27.27 9.64
C ALA A 167 -5.06 -28.66 10.23
N ARG A 168 -6.10 -29.50 10.36
CA ARG A 168 -5.98 -30.88 10.87
C ARG A 168 -5.08 -31.71 9.96
N MET A 169 -5.41 -31.81 8.68
CA MET A 169 -4.61 -32.55 7.70
C MET A 169 -3.22 -31.94 7.51
N GLY A 170 -3.12 -30.63 7.62
CA GLY A 170 -1.86 -29.91 7.57
C GLY A 170 -0.88 -30.28 8.68
N ARG A 171 -1.38 -30.56 9.89
CA ARG A 171 -0.57 -31.05 11.02
C ARG A 171 -0.07 -32.46 10.78
N GLU A 172 -0.90 -33.34 10.22
CA GLU A 172 -0.54 -34.73 9.86
C GLU A 172 0.54 -34.78 8.77
N LYS A 173 0.45 -33.90 7.77
CA LYS A 173 1.38 -33.87 6.62
C LYS A 173 2.52 -32.86 6.77
N ARG A 174 2.78 -32.33 7.98
CA ARG A 174 3.67 -31.18 8.21
C ARG A 174 5.05 -31.31 7.57
N GLY A 175 5.62 -32.51 7.50
CA GLY A 175 6.94 -32.76 6.89
C GLY A 175 7.00 -32.56 5.37
N GLN A 176 5.85 -32.52 4.69
CA GLN A 176 5.74 -32.42 3.22
C GLN A 176 5.33 -31.02 2.74
N LEU A 177 4.97 -30.12 3.66
CA LEU A 177 4.40 -28.82 3.33
C LEU A 177 5.48 -27.71 3.27
N PRO A 178 5.36 -26.72 2.37
CA PRO A 178 6.24 -25.57 2.36
C PRO A 178 6.15 -24.74 3.66
N LYS A 179 7.25 -24.08 4.03
CA LYS A 179 7.34 -23.28 5.26
C LYS A 179 6.25 -22.21 5.35
N ASP A 180 5.93 -21.52 4.26
CA ASP A 180 4.91 -20.47 4.25
C ASP A 180 3.51 -21.02 4.50
N LEU A 181 3.17 -22.16 3.91
CA LEU A 181 1.89 -22.83 4.17
C LEU A 181 1.79 -23.32 5.62
N ILE A 182 2.88 -23.88 6.17
CA ILE A 182 2.95 -24.27 7.59
C ILE A 182 2.71 -23.06 8.51
N ARG A 183 3.25 -21.88 8.17
CA ARG A 183 3.03 -20.66 8.97
C ARG A 183 1.54 -20.30 9.04
N VAL A 184 0.78 -20.49 7.97
CA VAL A 184 -0.67 -20.23 7.95
C VAL A 184 -1.43 -21.30 8.73
N ILE A 185 -1.15 -22.58 8.46
CA ILE A 185 -1.83 -23.73 9.09
C ILE A 185 -1.77 -23.71 10.63
N LYS A 186 -0.68 -23.18 11.21
CA LYS A 186 -0.52 -23.05 12.66
C LYS A 186 -1.63 -22.24 13.34
N TYR A 187 -2.33 -21.36 12.61
CA TYR A 187 -3.42 -20.54 13.14
C TYR A 187 -4.74 -21.31 13.29
N GLY A 188 -4.87 -22.52 12.73
CA GLY A 188 -6.08 -23.31 12.89
C GLY A 188 -7.33 -22.61 12.36
N SER A 189 -8.37 -22.46 13.18
CA SER A 189 -9.59 -21.73 12.81
C SER A 189 -9.39 -20.24 12.58
N GLU A 190 -8.29 -19.67 13.10
CA GLU A 190 -7.95 -18.25 13.02
C GLU A 190 -7.14 -17.90 11.77
N MET A 191 -6.96 -18.85 10.85
CA MET A 191 -6.38 -18.57 9.54
C MET A 191 -7.19 -17.47 8.82
N PRO A 192 -6.58 -16.65 7.95
CA PRO A 192 -7.32 -15.67 7.15
C PRO A 192 -8.46 -16.32 6.35
N GLU A 193 -9.58 -15.61 6.18
CA GLU A 193 -10.78 -16.18 5.51
C GLU A 193 -10.50 -16.66 4.09
N TRP A 194 -9.58 -15.99 3.39
CA TRP A 194 -9.22 -16.32 2.02
C TRP A 194 -8.59 -17.70 1.82
N VAL A 195 -8.15 -18.35 2.89
CA VAL A 195 -7.70 -19.76 2.88
C VAL A 195 -8.84 -20.71 2.49
N GLU A 196 -10.10 -20.31 2.67
CA GLU A 196 -11.27 -21.12 2.31
C GLU A 196 -11.64 -21.04 0.82
N TYR A 197 -11.07 -20.09 0.08
CA TYR A 197 -11.36 -19.88 -1.35
C TYR A 197 -10.09 -19.57 -2.15
N PRO A 198 -9.07 -20.45 -2.08
CA PRO A 198 -7.81 -20.26 -2.78
C PRO A 198 -7.98 -20.18 -4.31
N GLU A 199 -9.01 -20.82 -4.87
CA GLU A 199 -9.33 -20.78 -6.30
C GLU A 199 -9.78 -19.40 -6.79
N VAL A 200 -10.22 -18.51 -5.90
CA VAL A 200 -10.50 -17.12 -6.26
C VAL A 200 -9.20 -16.37 -6.50
N ILE A 201 -8.15 -16.67 -5.74
CA ILE A 201 -6.86 -15.97 -5.80
C ILE A 201 -5.97 -16.52 -6.91
N PHE A 202 -5.81 -17.84 -6.96
CA PHE A 202 -4.93 -18.53 -7.90
C PHE A 202 -5.76 -19.27 -8.94
N ASN A 203 -5.45 -19.07 -10.22
CA ASN A 203 -6.03 -19.79 -11.34
C ASN A 203 -5.15 -21.01 -11.72
N PRO A 204 -5.58 -22.26 -11.42
CA PRO A 204 -4.80 -23.46 -11.76
C PRO A 204 -4.68 -23.70 -13.26
N SER A 205 -5.52 -23.07 -14.07
CA SER A 205 -5.57 -23.20 -15.53
C SER A 205 -4.86 -22.07 -16.26
N ALA A 206 -4.17 -21.18 -15.55
CA ALA A 206 -3.44 -20.05 -16.14
C ALA A 206 -2.38 -20.52 -17.14
N ARG A 207 -2.38 -19.96 -18.36
CA ARG A 207 -1.40 -20.28 -19.40
C ARG A 207 -0.22 -19.32 -19.42
N ASP A 208 -0.40 -18.13 -18.89
CA ASP A 208 0.63 -17.09 -18.76
C ASP A 208 0.56 -16.39 -17.39
N LYS A 209 1.43 -15.40 -17.18
CA LYS A 209 1.53 -14.65 -15.92
C LYS A 209 0.35 -13.72 -15.67
N ASP A 210 -0.33 -13.27 -16.72
CA ASP A 210 -1.43 -12.31 -16.62
C ASP A 210 -2.74 -13.02 -16.21
N GLU A 211 -2.85 -14.31 -16.50
CA GLU A 211 -3.99 -15.16 -16.12
C GLU A 211 -3.88 -15.80 -14.73
N VAL A 212 -2.77 -15.62 -14.02
CA VAL A 212 -2.48 -16.27 -12.73
C VAL A 212 -3.52 -15.93 -11.66
N LEU A 213 -4.10 -14.73 -11.73
CA LEU A 213 -5.16 -14.31 -10.82
C LEU A 213 -6.53 -14.71 -11.36
N ASN A 214 -7.36 -15.33 -10.50
CA ASN A 214 -8.70 -15.76 -10.89
C ASN A 214 -9.80 -14.76 -10.56
N TYR A 215 -9.41 -13.53 -10.21
CA TYR A 215 -10.31 -12.43 -9.89
C TYR A 215 -9.94 -11.17 -10.67
N HIS A 216 -10.89 -10.25 -10.84
CA HIS A 216 -10.65 -8.93 -11.41
C HIS A 216 -11.49 -7.90 -10.65
N ILE A 217 -10.78 -7.00 -9.95
CA ILE A 217 -11.36 -5.83 -9.28
C ILE A 217 -11.37 -4.68 -10.30
N PRO A 218 -12.49 -3.94 -10.46
CA PRO A 218 -12.50 -2.75 -11.31
C PRO A 218 -11.45 -1.73 -10.82
N GLY A 219 -10.69 -1.16 -11.76
CA GLY A 219 -9.74 -0.08 -11.49
C GLY A 219 -10.44 1.27 -11.25
N GLY A 220 -9.70 2.37 -11.31
CA GLY A 220 -10.28 3.71 -11.38
C GLY A 220 -11.03 3.93 -12.71
N MET A 221 -12.07 4.76 -12.69
CA MET A 221 -12.79 5.12 -13.91
C MET A 221 -12.02 6.25 -14.63
N THR A 222 -11.81 6.09 -15.93
CA THR A 222 -11.19 7.10 -16.78
C THR A 222 -12.16 7.47 -17.89
N ILE A 223 -12.36 8.77 -18.10
CA ILE A 223 -13.15 9.32 -19.20
C ILE A 223 -12.17 9.80 -20.24
N LYS A 224 -12.14 9.15 -21.40
CA LYS A 224 -11.20 9.49 -22.45
C LYS A 224 -11.66 10.72 -23.22
N PRO A 225 -10.76 11.69 -23.48
CA PRO A 225 -11.13 12.93 -24.17
C PRO A 225 -11.73 12.70 -25.55
N ASP A 226 -11.21 11.72 -26.29
CA ASP A 226 -11.58 11.40 -27.67
C ASP A 226 -12.84 10.53 -27.76
N LYS A 227 -12.92 9.47 -26.95
CA LYS A 227 -13.99 8.46 -27.04
C LYS A 227 -15.22 8.84 -26.24
N ASP A 228 -15.03 9.31 -25.02
CA ASP A 228 -16.11 9.42 -24.04
C ASP A 228 -16.60 10.88 -23.91
N ALA A 229 -15.66 11.83 -23.91
CA ALA A 229 -15.96 13.25 -23.70
C ALA A 229 -16.16 14.07 -24.99
N ARG A 230 -15.85 13.52 -26.17
CA ARG A 230 -15.87 14.24 -27.47
C ARG A 230 -15.19 15.62 -27.38
N SER A 231 -14.06 15.67 -26.70
CA SER A 231 -13.29 16.89 -26.41
C SER A 231 -12.61 17.47 -27.66
N HIS A 232 -12.46 16.66 -28.73
CA HIS A 232 -11.85 17.06 -30.02
C HIS A 232 -10.47 17.74 -29.92
N PHE A 233 -9.78 17.60 -28.78
CA PHE A 233 -8.51 18.28 -28.48
C PHE A 233 -8.53 19.79 -28.81
N ILE A 234 -9.69 20.43 -28.70
CA ILE A 234 -9.81 21.87 -28.94
C ILE A 234 -9.08 22.59 -27.79
N PRO A 235 -8.26 23.62 -28.07
CA PRO A 235 -7.68 24.45 -27.01
C PRO A 235 -8.78 25.08 -26.16
N TRP A 236 -8.82 24.71 -24.87
CA TRP A 236 -9.79 25.23 -23.92
C TRP A 236 -9.20 26.43 -23.19
N TYR A 237 -9.81 27.60 -23.35
CA TYR A 237 -9.35 28.85 -22.73
C TYR A 237 -9.71 28.96 -21.24
N TYR A 238 -10.66 28.14 -20.76
CA TYR A 238 -11.06 28.08 -19.36
C TYR A 238 -11.47 26.65 -19.01
N VAL A 239 -10.63 25.95 -18.23
CA VAL A 239 -10.89 24.60 -17.74
C VAL A 239 -10.91 24.63 -16.21
N VAL A 240 -11.95 24.07 -15.61
CA VAL A 240 -12.01 23.89 -14.17
C VAL A 240 -11.62 22.46 -13.84
N VAL A 241 -10.61 22.30 -12.99
CA VAL A 241 -10.19 20.99 -12.47
C VAL A 241 -10.76 20.83 -11.06
N ALA A 242 -11.60 19.81 -10.88
CA ALA A 242 -12.09 19.41 -9.57
C ALA A 242 -11.51 18.03 -9.23
N ASP A 243 -10.89 17.92 -8.04
CA ASP A 243 -10.21 16.71 -7.58
C ASP A 243 -10.64 16.38 -6.15
N VAL A 244 -11.05 15.13 -5.92
CA VAL A 244 -11.40 14.66 -4.59
C VAL A 244 -10.12 14.36 -3.83
N SER A 245 -9.76 15.27 -2.93
CA SER A 245 -8.60 15.12 -2.06
C SER A 245 -8.57 13.76 -1.35
N ALA A 246 -7.68 12.87 -1.81
CA ALA A 246 -7.44 11.57 -1.21
C ALA A 246 -8.71 10.69 -1.18
N MET A 247 -9.35 10.49 -2.33
CA MET A 247 -10.59 9.73 -2.44
C MET A 247 -10.51 8.35 -1.78
N TYR A 248 -9.59 7.48 -2.21
CA TYR A 248 -9.48 6.12 -1.66
C TYR A 248 -9.11 6.05 -0.17
N PRO A 249 -8.14 6.83 0.34
CA PRO A 249 -7.90 6.91 1.79
C PRO A 249 -9.14 7.34 2.58
N THR A 250 -9.93 8.27 2.03
CA THR A 250 -11.16 8.76 2.67
C THR A 250 -12.25 7.71 2.65
N ILE A 251 -12.45 6.99 1.54
CA ILE A 251 -13.37 5.86 1.43
C ILE A 251 -13.02 4.76 2.43
N LEU A 252 -11.75 4.34 2.45
CA LEU A 252 -11.25 3.33 3.39
C LEU A 252 -11.57 3.70 4.83
N LYS A 253 -11.32 4.97 5.19
CA LYS A 253 -11.58 5.49 6.53
C LYS A 253 -13.07 5.56 6.84
N ALA A 254 -13.87 6.08 5.92
CA ALA A 254 -15.32 6.30 6.12
C ALA A 254 -16.09 4.99 6.24
N MET A 255 -15.69 3.97 5.47
CA MET A 255 -16.39 2.68 5.41
C MET A 255 -15.76 1.59 6.30
N ASN A 256 -14.78 1.91 7.14
CA ASN A 256 -14.07 0.93 7.95
C ASN A 256 -13.49 -0.27 7.16
N LEU A 257 -12.81 0.00 6.04
CA LEU A 257 -12.30 -1.07 5.19
C LEU A 257 -10.90 -1.53 5.63
N GLY A 258 -10.76 -2.84 5.85
CA GLY A 258 -9.52 -3.47 6.28
C GLY A 258 -9.67 -5.00 6.32
N ALA A 259 -8.54 -5.71 6.36
CA ALA A 259 -8.56 -7.16 6.28
C ALA A 259 -9.17 -7.84 7.50
N ASP A 260 -9.12 -7.18 8.66
CA ASP A 260 -9.61 -7.68 9.94
C ASP A 260 -11.09 -7.38 10.21
N VAL A 261 -11.76 -6.66 9.31
CA VAL A 261 -13.12 -6.14 9.50
C VAL A 261 -14.05 -6.41 8.31
N VAL A 262 -13.52 -6.69 7.12
CA VAL A 262 -14.33 -7.01 5.93
C VAL A 262 -14.39 -8.52 5.71
N ARG A 263 -15.60 -9.06 5.62
CA ARG A 263 -15.87 -10.45 5.23
C ARG A 263 -17.01 -10.54 4.21
N LEU A 264 -17.17 -11.70 3.60
CA LEU A 264 -18.32 -11.97 2.75
C LEU A 264 -19.62 -12.07 3.58
N ALA A 265 -20.72 -11.55 3.03
CA ALA A 265 -22.05 -11.72 3.57
C ALA A 265 -22.59 -13.12 3.20
N ARG A 266 -23.17 -13.81 4.17
CA ARG A 266 -23.80 -15.12 3.95
C ARG A 266 -25.17 -14.96 3.30
N LYS A 267 -25.66 -16.00 2.64
CA LYS A 267 -26.98 -16.00 1.95
C LYS A 267 -28.17 -15.64 2.85
N ASP A 268 -28.04 -15.83 4.15
CA ASP A 268 -29.03 -15.53 5.18
C ASP A 268 -28.79 -14.19 5.90
N GLU A 269 -27.80 -13.41 5.47
CA GLU A 269 -27.47 -12.11 6.02
C GLU A 269 -27.83 -10.97 5.05
N ILE A 270 -28.14 -9.80 5.61
CA ILE A 270 -28.26 -8.56 4.84
C ILE A 270 -26.84 -7.96 4.67
N PRO A 271 -26.35 -7.76 3.43
CA PRO A 271 -25.06 -7.11 3.22
C PRO A 271 -25.04 -5.68 3.75
N ASP A 272 -23.93 -5.25 4.35
CA ASP A 272 -23.71 -3.84 4.69
C ASP A 272 -23.38 -3.02 3.43
N TYR A 273 -22.78 -3.68 2.44
CA TYR A 273 -22.43 -3.07 1.16
C TYR A 273 -22.33 -4.15 0.06
N TRP A 274 -22.52 -3.73 -1.19
CA TRP A 274 -22.35 -4.57 -2.37
C TRP A 274 -21.10 -4.13 -3.13
N ILE A 275 -20.19 -5.07 -3.36
CA ILE A 275 -18.94 -4.82 -4.09
C ILE A 275 -19.06 -5.34 -5.52
N TRP A 276 -18.46 -4.61 -6.46
CA TRP A 276 -18.41 -5.00 -7.85
C TRP A 276 -17.11 -5.77 -8.17
N MET A 277 -17.26 -6.96 -8.74
CA MET A 277 -16.17 -7.78 -9.25
C MET A 277 -16.39 -8.09 -10.72
N LYS A 278 -15.46 -7.69 -11.60
CA LYS A 278 -15.53 -7.99 -13.05
C LYS A 278 -15.34 -9.47 -13.35
N LYS A 279 -14.55 -10.17 -12.53
CA LYS A 279 -14.28 -11.62 -12.64
C LYS A 279 -14.15 -12.22 -11.25
N VAL A 280 -14.86 -13.33 -11.03
CA VAL A 280 -14.70 -14.30 -9.94
C VAL A 280 -15.14 -15.66 -10.49
N PRO A 281 -14.60 -16.80 -10.02
CA PRO A 281 -15.06 -18.11 -10.48
C PRO A 281 -16.53 -18.35 -10.12
N ARG A 282 -17.34 -18.69 -11.11
CA ARG A 282 -18.78 -18.97 -10.89
C ARG A 282 -19.01 -20.13 -9.92
N GLU A 283 -18.19 -21.17 -10.00
CA GLU A 283 -18.26 -22.31 -9.08
C GLU A 283 -18.11 -21.89 -7.60
N PHE A 284 -17.28 -20.87 -7.32
CA PHE A 284 -17.13 -20.34 -5.96
C PHE A 284 -18.44 -19.70 -5.47
N LEU A 285 -19.09 -18.92 -6.33
CA LEU A 285 -20.36 -18.24 -6.03
C LEU A 285 -21.52 -19.23 -5.84
N GLU A 286 -21.54 -20.31 -6.62
CA GLU A 286 -22.59 -21.34 -6.57
C GLU A 286 -22.43 -22.27 -5.36
N ARG A 287 -21.20 -22.69 -5.05
CA ARG A 287 -20.92 -23.62 -3.94
C ARG A 287 -20.99 -22.95 -2.58
N ARG A 288 -20.55 -21.70 -2.46
CA ARG A 288 -20.51 -21.01 -1.17
C ARG A 288 -21.85 -20.34 -0.88
N LYS A 289 -22.28 -20.37 0.38
CA LYS A 289 -23.48 -19.66 0.84
C LYS A 289 -23.20 -18.16 0.97
N VAL A 290 -22.82 -17.50 -0.12
CA VAL A 290 -22.52 -16.06 -0.19
C VAL A 290 -23.65 -15.33 -0.90
N MET A 291 -23.94 -14.10 -0.49
CA MET A 291 -24.86 -13.20 -1.20
C MET A 291 -24.19 -12.65 -2.45
N TRP A 292 -24.78 -12.90 -3.61
CA TRP A 292 -24.31 -12.36 -4.88
C TRP A 292 -25.46 -12.23 -5.89
N LYS A 293 -25.29 -11.34 -6.87
CA LYS A 293 -26.11 -11.24 -8.07
C LYS A 293 -25.24 -10.93 -9.28
N GLU A 294 -25.70 -11.26 -10.48
CA GLU A 294 -25.07 -10.75 -11.71
C GLU A 294 -25.32 -9.23 -11.79
N VAL A 295 -24.37 -8.50 -12.38
CA VAL A 295 -24.55 -7.07 -12.65
C VAL A 295 -25.74 -6.89 -13.59
N ASP A 296 -26.64 -5.99 -13.23
CA ASP A 296 -27.87 -5.72 -13.97
C ASP A 296 -28.03 -4.20 -14.26
N PRO A 297 -28.99 -3.76 -15.09
CA PRO A 297 -29.14 -2.34 -15.45
C PRO A 297 -29.37 -1.37 -14.27
N SER A 298 -29.76 -1.86 -13.08
CA SER A 298 -29.84 -1.04 -11.87
C SER A 298 -28.47 -0.67 -11.31
N ASP A 299 -27.44 -1.46 -11.60
CA ASP A 299 -26.04 -1.22 -11.21
C ASP A 299 -25.34 -0.31 -12.23
N SER A 300 -25.89 0.88 -12.43
CA SER A 300 -25.53 1.82 -13.52
C SER A 300 -24.05 2.21 -13.67
N PHE A 301 -23.22 1.98 -12.66
CA PHE A 301 -21.77 2.23 -12.67
C PHE A 301 -20.93 1.00 -13.06
N ALA A 302 -21.54 -0.18 -13.16
CA ALA A 302 -20.89 -1.46 -13.44
C ALA A 302 -21.24 -1.95 -14.85
N ASP A 303 -20.29 -2.56 -15.55
CA ASP A 303 -20.47 -3.03 -16.93
C ASP A 303 -20.82 -4.53 -17.04
N SER A 304 -20.23 -5.36 -16.18
CA SER A 304 -20.28 -6.82 -16.28
C SER A 304 -19.77 -7.47 -15.00
N GLY A 305 -19.96 -8.78 -14.87
CA GLY A 305 -19.48 -9.56 -13.73
C GLY A 305 -20.54 -9.68 -12.64
N TYR A 306 -20.12 -9.53 -11.39
CA TYR A 306 -20.95 -9.86 -10.23
C TYR A 306 -20.93 -8.75 -9.19
N MET A 307 -22.09 -8.54 -8.55
CA MET A 307 -22.21 -7.81 -7.30
C MET A 307 -22.19 -8.82 -6.16
N ILE A 308 -21.28 -8.66 -5.20
CA ILE A 308 -21.10 -9.56 -4.06
C ILE A 308 -21.38 -8.80 -2.77
N GLY A 309 -22.18 -9.37 -1.88
CA GLY A 309 -22.48 -8.78 -0.58
C GLY A 309 -21.31 -8.96 0.40
N ILE A 310 -20.96 -7.90 1.12
CA ILE A 310 -19.98 -7.92 2.21
C ILE A 310 -20.62 -7.50 3.54
N ARG A 311 -20.01 -7.94 4.63
CA ARG A 311 -20.25 -7.45 5.99
C ARG A 311 -19.01 -6.73 6.49
N ILE A 312 -19.22 -5.64 7.21
CA ILE A 312 -18.17 -4.79 7.76
C ILE A 312 -18.37 -4.74 9.27
N ASP A 313 -17.32 -5.04 10.02
CA ASP A 313 -17.34 -4.95 11.49
C ASP A 313 -17.60 -3.50 11.94
N GLU A 314 -18.41 -3.32 12.97
CA GLU A 314 -18.67 -2.03 13.60
C GLU A 314 -17.42 -1.52 14.33
N GLU A 315 -16.59 -2.43 14.85
CA GLU A 315 -15.32 -2.07 15.47
C GLU A 315 -14.29 -1.61 14.43
N GLN A 316 -13.67 -0.47 14.68
CA GLN A 316 -12.69 0.09 13.77
C GLN A 316 -11.46 -0.82 13.60
N GLY A 317 -11.18 -1.20 12.35
CA GLY A 317 -10.09 -2.09 11.97
C GLY A 317 -8.70 -1.48 12.11
N VAL A 318 -7.67 -2.32 12.15
CA VAL A 318 -6.29 -1.88 12.41
C VAL A 318 -5.71 -1.00 11.29
N VAL A 319 -6.08 -1.27 10.02
CA VAL A 319 -5.67 -0.46 8.86
C VAL A 319 -6.32 0.92 8.92
N ASN A 320 -7.61 1.00 9.25
CA ASN A 320 -8.32 2.27 9.39
C ASN A 320 -7.73 3.12 10.52
N ARG A 321 -7.39 2.51 11.66
CA ARG A 321 -6.72 3.23 12.76
C ARG A 321 -5.35 3.77 12.35
N ALA A 322 -4.58 3.01 11.57
CA ALA A 322 -3.34 3.49 10.98
C ALA A 322 -3.58 4.66 10.00
N MET A 323 -4.60 4.55 9.14
CA MET A 323 -5.00 5.59 8.19
C MET A 323 -5.40 6.89 8.89
N SER A 324 -6.20 6.77 9.95
CA SER A 324 -6.60 7.91 10.78
C SER A 324 -5.38 8.62 11.38
N GLY A 325 -4.38 7.86 11.84
CA GLY A 325 -3.13 8.41 12.36
C GLY A 325 -2.38 9.25 11.33
N ILE A 326 -2.08 8.71 10.16
CA ILE A 326 -1.33 9.44 9.11
C ILE A 326 -2.13 10.62 8.55
N MET A 327 -3.45 10.48 8.37
CA MET A 327 -4.30 11.59 7.91
C MET A 327 -4.28 12.76 8.90
N ASN A 328 -4.29 12.49 10.21
CA ASN A 328 -4.21 13.54 11.23
C ASN A 328 -2.87 14.28 11.20
N VAL A 329 -1.75 13.56 11.01
CA VAL A 329 -0.42 14.18 10.86
C VAL A 329 -0.38 15.06 9.61
N ILE A 330 -0.86 14.55 8.47
CA ILE A 330 -0.94 15.30 7.22
C ILE A 330 -1.80 16.55 7.37
N TYR A 331 -2.93 16.46 8.07
CA TYR A 331 -3.80 17.61 8.32
C TYR A 331 -3.07 18.73 9.08
N LYS A 332 -2.34 18.38 10.15
CA LYS A 332 -1.55 19.36 10.92
C LYS A 332 -0.49 20.05 10.05
N ILE A 333 0.24 19.28 9.26
CA ILE A 333 1.26 19.82 8.35
C ILE A 333 0.64 20.75 7.29
N LYS A 334 -0.55 20.40 6.76
CA LYS A 334 -1.28 21.29 5.84
C LYS A 334 -1.66 22.61 6.49
N GLU A 335 -2.10 22.59 7.75
CA GLU A 335 -2.42 23.81 8.49
C GLU A 335 -1.19 24.67 8.76
N GLU A 336 -0.07 24.07 9.14
CA GLU A 336 1.21 24.76 9.29
C GLU A 336 1.67 25.38 7.97
N LEU A 337 1.57 24.64 6.86
CA LEU A 337 1.96 25.10 5.53
C LEU A 337 1.19 26.35 5.07
N LYS A 338 -0.10 26.46 5.43
CA LYS A 338 -0.94 27.63 5.11
C LYS A 338 -0.48 28.88 5.86
N ARG A 339 0.03 28.71 7.09
CA ARG A 339 0.41 29.81 7.98
C ARG A 339 1.87 30.22 7.81
N GLU A 340 2.73 29.31 7.33
CA GLU A 340 4.16 29.56 7.17
C GLU A 340 4.45 30.58 6.04
N ARG A 341 5.26 31.57 6.40
CA ARG A 341 5.68 32.69 5.55
C ARG A 341 7.16 32.60 5.18
N ASP A 342 7.98 31.98 6.03
CA ASP A 342 9.40 31.77 5.73
C ASP A 342 9.57 30.80 4.54
N PRO A 343 10.20 31.23 3.43
CA PRO A 343 10.31 30.41 2.22
C PRO A 343 10.99 29.06 2.46
N GLU A 344 12.02 29.04 3.31
CA GLU A 344 12.81 27.84 3.57
C GLU A 344 12.05 26.83 4.43
N LYS A 345 11.45 27.25 5.54
CA LYS A 345 10.55 26.39 6.33
C LYS A 345 9.37 25.90 5.50
N LYS A 346 8.80 26.76 4.66
CA LYS A 346 7.70 26.38 3.76
C LYS A 346 8.13 25.31 2.75
N ARG A 347 9.35 25.41 2.21
CA ARG A 347 9.95 24.37 1.35
C ARG A 347 10.06 23.03 2.08
N ARG A 348 10.61 23.02 3.30
CA ARG A 348 10.70 21.82 4.15
C ARG A 348 9.33 21.21 4.43
N LEU A 349 8.36 22.02 4.86
CA LEU A 349 6.98 21.55 5.12
C LEU A 349 6.34 20.94 3.87
N LYS A 350 6.62 21.48 2.67
CA LYS A 350 6.16 20.86 1.42
C LYS A 350 6.79 19.47 1.22
N MET A 351 8.09 19.32 1.46
CA MET A 351 8.78 18.02 1.33
C MET A 351 8.21 17.00 2.31
N ILE A 352 8.04 17.39 3.58
CA ILE A 352 7.38 16.56 4.61
C ILE A 352 5.97 16.14 4.13
N TYR A 353 5.18 17.09 3.66
CA TYR A 353 3.82 16.84 3.17
C TYR A 353 3.81 15.84 2.01
N GLN A 354 4.69 15.99 1.02
CA GLN A 354 4.75 15.08 -0.13
C GLN A 354 5.11 13.64 0.28
N SER A 355 6.10 13.48 1.16
CA SER A 355 6.51 12.18 1.70
C SER A 355 5.32 11.46 2.38
N LEU A 356 4.60 12.15 3.25
CA LEU A 356 3.44 11.57 3.93
C LEU A 356 2.24 11.38 3.00
N LYS A 357 2.02 12.27 2.02
CA LYS A 357 0.96 12.14 1.01
C LYS A 357 1.16 10.86 0.20
N GLY A 358 2.38 10.59 -0.25
CA GLY A 358 2.73 9.35 -0.96
C GLY A 358 2.46 8.11 -0.11
N ALA A 359 2.92 8.12 1.14
CA ALA A 359 2.67 7.02 2.08
C ALA A 359 1.17 6.78 2.34
N ARG A 360 0.39 7.85 2.53
CA ARG A 360 -1.08 7.78 2.69
C ARG A 360 -1.75 7.13 1.47
N ASN A 361 -1.42 7.60 0.27
CA ASN A 361 -2.06 7.12 -0.96
C ASN A 361 -1.76 5.65 -1.25
N ALA A 362 -0.56 5.21 -0.88
CA ALA A 362 -0.17 3.81 -1.02
C ALA A 362 -1.00 2.87 -0.12
N GLY A 363 -1.61 3.37 0.96
CA GLY A 363 -2.35 2.61 1.96
C GLY A 363 -3.81 2.33 1.65
N THR A 364 -4.13 1.96 0.42
CA THR A 364 -5.53 1.87 -0.04
C THR A 364 -5.84 0.45 -0.53
N HIS A 365 -6.50 0.30 -1.69
CA HIS A 365 -6.84 -1.01 -2.25
C HIS A 365 -5.58 -1.83 -2.54
N GLY A 366 -4.49 -1.20 -3.00
CA GLY A 366 -3.26 -1.88 -3.39
C GLY A 366 -2.60 -2.72 -2.30
N ILE A 367 -2.65 -2.28 -1.02
CA ILE A 367 -2.10 -3.09 0.09
C ILE A 367 -2.99 -4.28 0.46
N LEU A 368 -4.29 -4.20 0.15
CA LEU A 368 -5.27 -5.25 0.41
C LEU A 368 -5.31 -6.29 -0.73
N SER A 369 -4.92 -5.91 -1.94
CA SER A 369 -4.96 -6.76 -3.14
C SER A 369 -3.58 -7.06 -3.74
N ALA A 370 -2.53 -7.15 -2.92
CA ALA A 370 -1.17 -7.51 -3.36
C ALA A 370 -0.84 -8.98 -3.05
N PRO A 371 -1.32 -9.97 -3.84
CA PRO A 371 -1.22 -11.38 -3.49
C PRO A 371 0.21 -11.95 -3.62
N THR A 372 1.09 -11.28 -4.38
CA THR A 372 2.49 -11.67 -4.62
C THR A 372 3.47 -11.11 -3.60
N VAL A 373 3.04 -10.13 -2.80
CA VAL A 373 3.85 -9.49 -1.77
C VAL A 373 3.49 -10.10 -0.42
N ALA A 374 4.49 -10.31 0.44
CA ALA A 374 4.22 -10.81 1.77
C ALA A 374 3.52 -9.72 2.60
N GLY A 375 2.32 -10.00 3.09
CA GLY A 375 1.56 -9.06 3.92
C GLY A 375 0.53 -9.77 4.79
N ARG A 376 0.02 -9.09 5.82
CA ARG A 376 -1.04 -9.63 6.69
C ARG A 376 -2.40 -9.03 6.38
N GLN A 377 -2.44 -7.96 5.57
CA GLN A 377 -3.65 -7.21 5.23
C GLN A 377 -4.31 -7.67 3.93
N PHE A 378 -3.97 -8.84 3.39
CA PHE A 378 -4.58 -9.30 2.13
C PHE A 378 -6.08 -9.59 2.31
N ASN A 379 -6.93 -8.84 1.60
CA ASN A 379 -8.38 -8.98 1.58
C ASN A 379 -8.95 -8.35 0.28
N ILE A 380 -9.25 -9.19 -0.70
CA ILE A 380 -9.75 -8.75 -2.02
C ILE A 380 -11.11 -8.05 -1.95
N TRP A 381 -11.94 -8.39 -0.96
CA TRP A 381 -13.27 -7.82 -0.80
C TRP A 381 -13.21 -6.39 -0.28
N GLY A 382 -12.33 -6.13 0.69
CA GLY A 382 -12.02 -4.78 1.17
C GLY A 382 -11.39 -3.93 0.07
N ALA A 383 -10.50 -4.50 -0.75
CA ALA A 383 -9.94 -3.81 -1.91
C ALA A 383 -11.03 -3.43 -2.93
N ALA A 384 -11.92 -4.36 -3.25
CA ALA A 384 -13.03 -4.13 -4.18
C ALA A 384 -14.05 -3.13 -3.64
N ALA A 385 -14.32 -3.11 -2.33
CA ALA A 385 -15.18 -2.11 -1.72
C ALA A 385 -14.66 -0.68 -1.93
N ILE A 386 -13.34 -0.48 -1.82
CA ILE A 386 -12.71 0.83 -2.04
C ILE A 386 -12.93 1.30 -3.49
N THR A 387 -12.67 0.43 -4.46
CA THR A 387 -12.78 0.78 -5.89
C THR A 387 -14.24 0.91 -6.33
N THR A 388 -15.13 0.04 -5.87
CA THR A 388 -16.59 0.11 -6.13
C THR A 388 -17.16 1.44 -5.65
N ARG A 389 -16.84 1.86 -4.43
CA ARG A 389 -17.32 3.15 -3.92
C ARG A 389 -16.73 4.33 -4.70
N GLY A 390 -15.49 4.22 -5.16
CA GLY A 390 -14.89 5.22 -6.06
C GLY A 390 -15.64 5.34 -7.38
N GLN A 391 -15.98 4.20 -7.99
CA GLN A 391 -16.79 4.12 -9.22
C GLN A 391 -18.17 4.76 -9.03
N GLU A 392 -18.87 4.46 -7.95
CA GLU A 392 -20.17 5.05 -7.62
C GLU A 392 -20.09 6.58 -7.49
N ILE A 393 -19.11 7.08 -6.74
CA ILE A 393 -18.93 8.53 -6.51
C ILE A 393 -18.67 9.24 -7.82
N LEU A 394 -17.77 8.71 -8.66
CA LEU A 394 -17.46 9.33 -9.94
C LEU A 394 -18.68 9.27 -10.86
N PHE A 395 -19.32 8.11 -11.00
CA PHE A 395 -20.51 7.94 -11.84
C PHE A 395 -21.64 8.93 -11.46
N ASP A 396 -21.96 9.04 -10.16
CA ASP A 396 -22.97 9.98 -9.67
C ASP A 396 -22.56 11.44 -9.95
N THR A 397 -21.27 11.76 -9.78
CA THR A 397 -20.73 13.09 -10.10
C THR A 397 -20.92 13.42 -11.59
N LEU A 398 -20.56 12.49 -12.48
CA LEU A 398 -20.70 12.69 -13.93
C LEU A 398 -22.16 12.84 -14.35
N ARG A 399 -23.05 12.03 -13.77
CA ARG A 399 -24.50 12.14 -14.01
C ARG A 399 -25.01 13.53 -13.63
N ARG A 400 -24.71 14.01 -12.42
CA ARG A 400 -25.15 15.33 -11.94
C ARG A 400 -24.58 16.49 -12.77
N LEU A 401 -23.34 16.38 -13.24
CA LEU A 401 -22.74 17.40 -14.11
C LEU A 401 -23.43 17.44 -15.47
N LYS A 402 -23.69 16.28 -16.06
CA LYS A 402 -24.41 16.15 -17.33
C LYS A 402 -25.85 16.69 -17.22
N GLU A 403 -26.56 16.39 -16.13
CA GLU A 403 -27.91 16.92 -15.85
C GLU A 403 -27.93 18.46 -15.77
N LYS A 404 -26.82 19.07 -15.32
CA LYS A 404 -26.65 20.52 -15.28
C LYS A 404 -26.14 21.12 -16.60
N GLY A 405 -25.98 20.33 -17.65
CA GLY A 405 -25.40 20.77 -18.92
C GLY A 405 -23.92 21.15 -18.84
N ILE A 406 -23.23 20.75 -17.77
CA ILE A 406 -21.79 20.98 -17.62
C ILE A 406 -21.06 19.96 -18.47
N ARG A 407 -20.24 20.45 -19.40
CA ARG A 407 -19.40 19.61 -20.25
C ARG A 407 -18.27 19.02 -19.41
N ILE A 408 -17.98 17.74 -19.63
CA ILE A 408 -16.80 17.08 -19.08
C ILE A 408 -15.87 16.83 -20.26
N VAL A 409 -14.60 17.23 -20.13
CA VAL A 409 -13.59 17.09 -21.20
C VAL A 409 -12.60 15.96 -20.95
N TYR A 410 -12.42 15.59 -19.68
CA TYR A 410 -11.57 14.48 -19.24
C TYR A 410 -11.91 14.10 -17.78
N GLY A 411 -11.59 12.88 -17.38
CA GLY A 411 -11.65 12.45 -15.98
C GLY A 411 -10.73 11.27 -15.74
N ASP A 412 -10.10 11.24 -14.57
CA ASP A 412 -9.25 10.16 -14.11
C ASP A 412 -9.45 9.92 -12.63
N THR A 413 -10.12 8.82 -12.31
CA THR A 413 -10.32 8.24 -10.97
C THR A 413 -11.00 9.19 -9.98
N ASP A 414 -10.28 10.17 -9.45
CA ASP A 414 -10.72 11.16 -8.48
C ASP A 414 -10.69 12.61 -9.00
N GLY A 415 -10.20 12.84 -10.22
CA GLY A 415 -10.13 14.14 -10.89
C GLY A 415 -11.03 14.24 -12.12
N ILE A 416 -11.70 15.38 -12.28
CA ILE A 416 -12.53 15.72 -13.45
C ILE A 416 -12.16 17.10 -13.99
N TYR A 417 -12.24 17.22 -15.31
CA TYR A 417 -11.93 18.44 -16.06
C TYR A 417 -13.22 18.87 -16.76
N LEU A 418 -13.62 20.11 -16.50
CA LEU A 418 -14.89 20.71 -16.91
C LEU A 418 -14.67 21.90 -17.84
#